data_AF-A0A1Q2YML6-F1
#
_entry.id   AF-A0A1Q2YML6-F1
#
_cell.length_a   1.000
_cell.length_b   1.000
_cell.length_c   1.000
_cell.angle_alpha   90.00
_cell.angle_beta   90.00
_cell.angle_gamma   90.00
#
_symmetry.space_group_name_H-M   'P 1'
#
loop_
_entity.id
_entity.type
_entity.pdbx_description
1 polymer ?
#
loop_
_entity_poly.entity_id
_entity_poly.type
_entity_poly.pdbx_seq_one_letter_code
_entity_poly.pdbx_strand_id
1 'polypeptide(L)' 'MLDALHPAAEAFQAELEAGRPAPEAWAAAVRAAGDGAERTARMRPRLGRASYLGERALGVPDAGAAAAVVWLRALAAVPS' A
#
# COMPACT_ATOMS: atom_id res chain seq x y z
N MET A 1 -2.59 6.95 -1.27
CA MET A 1 -2.56 5.87 -2.31
C MET A 1 -1.13 5.50 -2.73
N LEU A 2 -0.32 6.45 -3.20
CA LEU A 2 1.08 6.18 -3.58
C LEU A 2 1.90 5.60 -2.43
N ASP A 3 1.61 6.02 -1.20
CA ASP A 3 2.25 5.50 0.02
C ASP A 3 2.05 3.99 0.22
N ALA A 4 1.03 3.39 -0.43
CA ALA A 4 0.83 1.94 -0.47
C ALA A 4 1.36 1.32 -1.77
N LEU A 5 1.06 1.93 -2.94
CA LEU A 5 1.42 1.35 -4.23
C LEU A 5 2.93 1.33 -4.52
N HIS A 6 3.65 2.37 -4.11
CA HIS A 6 5.09 2.45 -4.35
C HIS A 6 5.88 1.36 -3.60
N PRO A 7 5.75 1.21 -2.25
CA PRO A 7 6.43 0.12 -1.56
C PRO A 7 5.94 -1.27 -1.98
N ALA A 8 4.67 -1.40 -2.42
CA ALA A 8 4.17 -2.64 -2.98
C ALA A 8 4.91 -3.04 -4.28
N ALA A 9 5.12 -2.08 -5.18
CA ALA A 9 5.83 -2.30 -6.44
C ALA A 9 7.31 -2.68 -6.19
N GLU A 10 7.97 -1.98 -5.27
CA GLU A 10 9.35 -2.30 -4.87
C GLU A 10 9.46 -3.72 -4.29
N ALA A 11 8.56 -4.09 -3.37
CA ALA A 11 8.56 -5.42 -2.76
C ALA A 11 8.26 -6.51 -3.80
N PHE A 12 7.28 -6.28 -4.69
CA PHE A 12 6.96 -7.22 -5.76
C PHE A 12 8.15 -7.47 -6.68
N GLN A 13 8.80 -6.39 -7.13
CA GLN A 13 9.96 -6.48 -8.00
C GLN A 13 11.13 -7.19 -7.32
N ALA A 14 11.40 -6.89 -6.05
CA ALA A 14 12.49 -7.52 -5.29
C ALA A 14 12.32 -9.05 -5.17
N GLU A 15 11.10 -9.53 -4.91
CA GLU A 15 10.82 -10.97 -4.82
C GLU A 15 10.97 -11.67 -6.18
N LEU A 16 10.53 -11.02 -7.27
CA LEU A 16 10.73 -11.55 -8.63
C LEU A 16 12.21 -11.61 -9.02
N GLU A 17 12.98 -10.56 -8.71
CA GLU A 17 14.44 -10.52 -8.94
C GLU A 17 15.17 -11.58 -8.11
N ALA A 18 14.65 -11.92 -6.93
CA ALA A 18 15.13 -13.01 -6.10
C ALA A 18 14.68 -14.41 -6.58
N GLY A 19 13.95 -14.50 -7.70
CA GLY A 19 13.48 -15.76 -8.29
C GLY A 19 12.35 -16.44 -7.50
N ARG A 20 11.64 -15.70 -6.64
CA ARG A 20 10.50 -16.23 -5.89
C ARG A 20 9.27 -16.34 -6.79
N PRO A 21 8.38 -17.32 -6.54
CA PRO A 21 7.20 -17.51 -7.36
C PRO A 21 6.22 -16.35 -7.18
N ALA A 22 5.39 -16.10 -8.19
CA ALA A 22 4.45 -14.99 -8.22
C ALA A 22 3.54 -14.87 -6.97
N PRO A 23 3.02 -15.95 -6.37
CA PRO A 23 2.23 -15.85 -5.13
C PRO A 23 3.00 -15.22 -3.96
N GLU A 24 4.30 -15.47 -3.86
CA GLU A 24 5.12 -14.90 -2.81
C GLU A 24 5.44 -13.42 -3.07
N ALA A 25 5.71 -13.05 -4.32
CA ALA A 25 5.87 -11.66 -4.73
C ALA A 25 4.60 -10.85 -4.43
N TRP A 26 3.42 -11.40 -4.74
CA TRP A 26 2.13 -10.79 -4.39
C TRP A 26 1.93 -10.67 -2.87
N ALA A 27 2.28 -11.70 -2.10
CA ALA A 27 2.20 -11.65 -0.65
C ALA A 27 3.10 -10.54 -0.06
N ALA A 28 4.32 -10.37 -0.58
CA ALA A 28 5.22 -9.30 -0.19
C ALA A 28 4.67 -7.91 -0.56
N ALA A 29 4.14 -7.76 -1.78
CA ALA A 29 3.51 -6.53 -2.24
C ALA A 29 2.35 -6.11 -1.33
N VAL A 30 1.47 -7.04 -0.96
CA VAL A 30 0.33 -6.79 -0.06
C VAL A 30 0.80 -6.36 1.32
N ARG A 31 1.84 -6.99 1.89
CA ARG A 31 2.40 -6.59 3.18
C ARG A 31 2.96 -5.17 3.12
N ALA A 32 3.82 -4.90 2.14
CA ALA A 32 4.45 -3.58 1.97
C ALA A 32 3.42 -2.47 1.72
N ALA A 33 2.34 -2.76 0.98
CA ALA A 33 1.22 -1.85 0.80
C ALA A 33 0.50 -1.56 2.12
N GLY A 34 0.28 -2.59 2.94
CA GLY A 34 -0.32 -2.48 4.28
C GLY A 34 0.48 -1.55 5.18
N ASP A 35 1.78 -1.79 5.30
CA ASP A 35 2.70 -0.96 6.08
C ASP A 35 2.75 0.47 5.55
N GLY A 36 2.73 0.63 4.23
CA GLY A 36 2.57 1.90 3.54
C GLY A 36 1.32 2.67 3.97
N ALA A 37 0.16 2.02 3.90
CA ALA A 37 -1.12 2.59 4.29
C ALA A 37 -1.16 2.94 5.79
N GLU A 38 -0.68 2.07 6.68
CA GLU A 38 -0.68 2.34 8.12
C GLU A 38 0.19 3.55 8.50
N ARG A 39 1.35 3.70 7.85
CA ARG A 39 2.25 4.83 8.10
C ARG A 39 1.62 6.18 7.78
N THR A 40 0.66 6.24 6.87
CA THR A 40 -0.02 7.51 6.52
C THR A 40 -0.77 8.13 7.71
N ALA A 41 -1.16 7.34 8.71
CA ALA A 41 -1.75 7.86 9.95
C ALA A 41 -0.81 8.81 10.71
N ARG A 42 0.50 8.73 10.47
CA ARG A 42 1.52 9.60 11.08
C ARG A 42 1.96 10.72 10.16
N MET A 43 1.34 10.88 9.00
CA MET A 43 1.72 11.85 7.97
C MET A 43 0.66 12.93 7.83
N ARG A 44 1.10 14.17 7.60
CA ARG A 44 0.19 15.25 7.25
C ARG A 44 -0.20 15.14 5.77
N PRO A 45 -1.48 15.02 5.43
CA PRO A 45 -1.90 14.87 4.04
C PRO A 45 -1.61 16.14 3.23
N ARG A 46 -0.91 15.99 2.10
CA ARG A 46 -0.52 17.10 1.22
C ARG A 46 -1.38 17.22 -0.05
N LEU A 47 -2.13 16.17 -0.39
CA LEU A 47 -2.87 16.03 -1.63
C LEU A 47 -4.29 15.48 -1.36
N GLY A 48 -5.22 15.73 -2.28
CA GLY A 48 -6.59 15.20 -2.23
C GLY A 48 -7.47 15.80 -1.13
N ARG A 49 -8.66 15.23 -0.93
CA ARG A 49 -9.67 15.74 0.04
C ARG A 49 -9.20 15.67 1.50
N ALA A 50 -8.29 14.74 1.82
CA ALA A 50 -7.71 14.64 3.16
C ALA A 50 -6.89 15.89 3.54
N SER A 51 -6.32 16.61 2.56
CA SER A 51 -5.61 17.88 2.81
C SER A 51 -6.49 18.96 3.44
N TYR A 52 -7.81 18.91 3.23
CA TYR A 52 -8.77 19.87 3.79
C TYR A 52 -8.94 19.72 5.32
N LEU A 53 -8.63 18.53 5.85
CA LEU A 53 -8.76 18.21 7.27
C LEU A 53 -7.55 18.69 8.08
N GLY A 54 -6.40 18.90 7.42
CA GLY A 54 -5.17 19.35 8.07
C GLY A 54 -4.74 18.41 9.20
N GLU A 55 -4.53 18.96 10.40
CA GLU A 55 -4.14 18.19 11.60
C GLU A 55 -5.19 17.16 12.04
N ARG A 56 -6.48 17.34 11.67
CA ARG A 56 -7.55 16.40 12.02
C ARG A 56 -7.44 15.06 11.30
N ALA A 57 -6.60 14.96 10.28
CA ALA A 57 -6.32 13.70 9.60
C ALA A 57 -5.25 12.85 10.31
N LEU A 58 -4.50 13.42 11.26
CA LEU A 58 -3.49 12.67 12.01
C LEU A 58 -4.16 11.60 12.88
N GLY A 59 -3.54 10.41 12.91
CA GLY A 59 -4.04 9.23 13.61
C GLY A 59 -4.97 8.35 12.78
N VAL A 60 -5.38 8.77 11.58
CA VAL A 60 -6.25 7.98 10.69
C VAL A 60 -5.49 7.65 9.40
N PRO A 61 -5.38 6.36 9.02
CA PRO A 61 -4.82 6.00 7.73
C PRO A 61 -5.55 6.64 6.54
N ASP A 62 -4.82 7.05 5.51
CA ASP A 62 -5.36 7.57 4.25
C ASP A 62 -6.28 6.52 3.61
N ALA A 63 -7.53 6.89 3.38
CA ALA A 63 -8.51 6.02 2.76
C ALA A 63 -8.09 5.56 1.35
N GLY A 64 -7.37 6.41 0.60
CA GLY A 64 -6.87 6.05 -0.73
C GLY A 64 -5.75 4.99 -0.68
N ALA A 65 -4.87 5.05 0.31
CA ALA A 65 -3.86 4.03 0.57
C ALA A 65 -4.51 2.73 1.06
N ALA A 66 -5.46 2.80 1.98
CA ALA A 66 -6.21 1.64 2.45
C ALA A 66 -6.98 0.94 1.31
N ALA A 67 -7.62 1.70 0.41
CA ALA A 67 -8.31 1.16 -0.76
C ALA A 67 -7.36 0.41 -1.70
N ALA A 68 -6.14 0.92 -1.92
CA ALA A 68 -5.15 0.25 -2.75
C ALA A 68 -4.72 -1.11 -2.16
N VAL A 69 -4.61 -1.23 -0.83
CA VAL A 69 -4.33 -2.51 -0.16
C VAL A 69 -5.43 -3.54 -0.47
N VAL A 70 -6.71 -3.11 -0.49
CA VAL A 70 -7.83 -4.00 -0.84
C VAL A 70 -7.71 -4.51 -2.27
N TRP A 71 -7.37 -3.65 -3.22
CA TRP A 71 -7.14 -4.06 -4.62
C TRP A 71 -5.98 -5.05 -4.76
N LEU A 72 -4.85 -4.78 -4.09
CA LEU A 72 -3.70 -5.68 -4.12
C LEU A 72 -4.00 -7.05 -3.50
N ARG A 73 -4.80 -7.10 -2.42
CA ARG A 73 -5.28 -8.37 -1.86
C ARG A 73 -6.15 -9.15 -2.84
N ALA A 74 -7.00 -8.46 -3.59
CA ALA A 74 -7.84 -9.10 -4.60
C ALA A 74 -7.00 -9.66 -5.76
N LEU A 75 -5.97 -8.94 -6.22
CA LEU A 75 -5.04 -9.42 -7.24
C LEU A 75 -4.24 -10.63 -6.75
N ALA A 76 -3.73 -10.59 -5.52
CA ALA A 76 -2.97 -11.68 -4.90
C ALA A 76 -3.79 -12.98 -4.73
N ALA A 77 -5.12 -12.88 -4.69
CA ALA A 77 -6.01 -14.03 -4.56
C ALA A 77 -6.31 -14.74 -5.90
N VAL A 78 -5.88 -14.17 -7.03
CA VAL A 78 -6.05 -14.81 -8.35
C VAL A 78 -4.97 -15.88 -8.52
N PRO A 79 -5.35 -17.15 -8.78
CA PRO A 79 -4.38 -18.20 -9.08
C PRO A 79 -3.61 -17.85 -10.35
N SER A 80 -2.28 -17.86 -10.26
CA SER A 80 -1.35 -17.70 -11.38
C SER A 80 -0.97 -19.03 -12.02
#